data_AF-A0AAW8F715-F1
#
_entry.id   AF-A0AAW8F715-F1
#
_cell.length_a   1.000
_cell.length_b   1.000
_cell.length_c   1.000
_cell.angle_alpha   90.00
_cell.angle_beta   90.00
_cell.angle_gamma   90.00
#
_symmetry.space_group_name_H-M   'P 1'
#
loop_
_entity.id
_entity.type
_entity.pdbx_description
1 polymer ?
#
loop_
_entity_poly.entity_id
_entity_poly.type
_entity_poly.pdbx_seq_one_letter_code
_entity_poly.pdbx_strand_id
1 'polypeptide(L)'
;MGGAAAGRVLKKTITPACRVASHFGNDPHPHPLSPQEAAPLLAESTLGRDPDGEALLLLGSPEVVEKARVWVTVVLEMEQFLRDGTRHPTTWQALLERHRNGRDGYYAAVRDDLALPPGLAVRWQLPPVHPS
;
A
#
# COMPACT_ATOMS: atom_id res chain seq x y z
N MET A 1 10.00 8.30 12.68
CA MET A 1 8.52 8.29 12.61
C MET A 1 7.94 8.41 11.18
N GLY A 2 8.71 8.79 10.15
CA GLY A 2 8.19 9.00 8.78
C GLY A 2 7.72 7.73 8.04
N GLY A 3 8.32 6.56 8.28
CA GLY A 3 7.97 5.34 7.55
C GLY A 3 6.54 4.82 7.76
N ALA A 4 5.90 5.10 8.90
CA ALA A 4 4.53 4.62 9.11
C ALA A 4 3.50 5.29 8.18
N ALA A 5 3.76 6.53 7.74
CA ALA A 5 2.87 7.32 6.91
C ALA A 5 2.84 6.80 5.45
N ALA A 6 4.01 6.61 4.83
CA ALA A 6 4.12 6.10 3.46
C ALA A 6 3.41 4.75 3.23
N GLY A 7 3.46 3.85 4.22
CA GLY A 7 2.75 2.58 4.13
C GLY A 7 1.21 2.70 4.13
N ARG A 8 0.65 3.79 4.65
CA ARG A 8 -0.80 4.04 4.66
C ARG A 8 -1.31 4.40 3.27
N VAL A 9 -0.60 5.26 2.56
CA VAL A 9 -0.99 5.73 1.22
C VAL A 9 -0.95 4.59 0.19
N LEU A 10 0.09 3.76 0.23
CA LEU A 10 0.18 2.59 -0.65
C LEU A 10 -0.94 1.59 -0.38
N LYS A 11 -1.32 1.38 0.88
CA LYS A 11 -2.48 0.54 1.24
C LYS A 11 -3.81 1.09 0.73
N LYS A 12 -4.01 2.41 0.71
CA LYS A 12 -5.25 3.00 0.19
C LYS A 12 -5.41 2.78 -1.32
N THR A 13 -4.32 2.57 -2.04
CA THR A 13 -4.33 2.38 -3.50
C THR A 13 -4.84 0.98 -3.90
N ILE A 14 -4.64 -0.04 -3.07
CA ILE A 14 -4.85 -1.44 -3.48
C ILE A 14 -6.31 -1.82 -3.71
N THR A 15 -7.22 -1.39 -2.83
CA THR A 15 -8.64 -1.76 -2.92
C THR A 15 -9.30 -1.18 -4.17
N PRO A 16 -9.18 0.14 -4.46
CA PRO A 16 -9.66 0.69 -5.73
C PRO A 16 -9.03 -0.02 -6.95
N ALA A 17 -7.73 -0.33 -6.90
CA ALA A 17 -7.04 -1.01 -8.00
C ALA A 17 -7.61 -2.42 -8.27
N CYS A 18 -7.89 -3.23 -7.24
CA CYS A 18 -8.57 -4.53 -7.41
C CYS A 18 -9.98 -4.39 -8.00
N ARG A 19 -10.72 -3.32 -7.65
CA ARG A 19 -12.06 -3.06 -8.21
C ARG A 19 -11.99 -2.72 -9.70
N VAL A 20 -11.00 -1.94 -10.11
CA VAL A 20 -10.76 -1.65 -11.53
C VAL A 20 -10.28 -2.88 -12.28
N ALA A 21 -9.39 -3.67 -11.69
CA ALA A 21 -8.95 -4.94 -12.27
C ALA A 21 -10.13 -5.91 -12.49
N SER A 22 -11.06 -5.97 -11.54
CA SER A 22 -12.31 -6.75 -11.66
C SER A 22 -13.19 -6.27 -12.82
N HIS A 23 -13.31 -4.95 -13.03
CA HIS A 23 -14.01 -4.40 -14.20
C HIS A 23 -13.42 -4.90 -15.53
N PHE A 24 -12.11 -5.12 -15.60
CA PHE A 24 -11.43 -5.67 -16.78
C PHE A 24 -11.39 -7.21 -16.83
N GLY A 25 -11.93 -7.90 -15.82
CA GLY A 25 -11.91 -9.37 -15.71
C GLY A 25 -10.59 -9.96 -15.22
N ASN A 26 -9.71 -9.15 -14.64
CA ASN A 26 -8.41 -9.58 -14.12
C ASN A 26 -8.44 -10.06 -12.66
N ASP A 27 -9.43 -9.62 -11.89
CA ASP A 27 -9.52 -9.84 -10.44
C ASP A 27 -10.93 -10.36 -10.06
N PRO A 28 -11.05 -11.31 -9.13
CA PRO A 28 -12.34 -11.84 -8.70
C PRO A 28 -13.12 -10.92 -7.74
N HIS A 29 -12.65 -9.70 -7.47
CA HIS A 29 -13.27 -8.83 -6.48
C HIS A 29 -14.76 -8.54 -6.81
N PRO A 30 -15.70 -8.76 -5.87
CA PRO A 30 -17.15 -8.76 -6.13
C PRO A 30 -17.76 -7.40 -6.53
N HIS A 31 -17.05 -6.29 -6.35
CA HIS A 31 -17.60 -4.95 -6.55
C HIS A 31 -16.75 -4.15 -7.54
N PRO A 32 -16.80 -4.47 -8.85
CA PRO A 32 -16.00 -3.79 -9.85
C PRO A 32 -16.27 -2.28 -9.86
N LEU A 33 -15.25 -1.51 -10.23
CA LEU A 33 -15.35 -0.07 -10.51
C LEU A 33 -14.81 0.18 -11.91
N SER A 34 -15.47 1.03 -12.69
CA SER A 34 -14.88 1.52 -13.93
C SER A 34 -13.64 2.38 -13.63
N PRO A 35 -12.69 2.49 -14.59
CA PRO A 35 -11.56 3.41 -14.47
C PRO A 35 -11.97 4.85 -14.16
N GLN A 36 -13.08 5.32 -14.74
CA GLN A 36 -13.59 6.68 -14.54
C GLN A 36 -14.08 6.90 -13.10
N GLU A 37 -14.79 5.93 -12.52
CA GLU A 37 -15.26 6.01 -11.13
C GLU A 37 -14.10 5.89 -10.12
N ALA A 38 -13.04 5.16 -10.47
CA ALA A 38 -11.87 4.98 -9.62
C ALA A 38 -10.86 6.13 -9.71
N ALA A 39 -10.87 6.92 -10.80
CA ALA A 39 -9.96 8.03 -11.05
C ALA A 39 -9.78 8.98 -9.84
N PRO A 40 -10.85 9.50 -9.19
CA PRO A 40 -10.68 10.37 -8.03
C PRO A 40 -10.04 9.67 -6.82
N LEU A 41 -10.35 8.39 -6.60
CA LEU A 41 -9.81 7.60 -5.48
C LEU A 41 -8.31 7.30 -5.64
N LEU A 42 -7.89 7.05 -6.88
CA LEU A 42 -6.49 6.83 -7.24
C LEU A 42 -5.69 8.15 -7.23
N ALA A 43 -6.30 9.26 -7.65
CA ALA A 43 -5.69 10.59 -7.60
C ALA A 43 -5.40 11.02 -6.15
N GLU A 44 -6.36 10.84 -5.22
CA GLU A 44 -6.15 11.14 -3.80
C GLU A 44 -4.97 10.33 -3.21
N SER A 45 -4.85 9.06 -3.61
CA SER A 45 -3.75 8.19 -3.17
C SER A 45 -2.41 8.57 -3.80
N THR A 46 -2.41 9.22 -4.96
CA THR A 46 -1.18 9.74 -5.59
C THR A 46 -0.73 11.03 -4.90
N LEU A 47 -1.66 11.93 -4.56
CA LEU A 47 -1.34 13.18 -3.86
C LEU A 47 -0.77 12.95 -2.45
N GLY A 48 -1.22 11.90 -1.75
CA GLY A 48 -0.66 11.52 -0.46
C GLY A 48 0.78 10.99 -0.53
N ARG A 49 1.26 10.59 -1.72
CA ARG A 49 2.56 9.93 -1.90
C ARG A 49 3.74 10.91 -1.81
N ASP A 50 3.53 12.17 -2.20
CA ASP A 50 4.57 13.22 -2.12
C ASP A 50 4.96 13.60 -0.68
N PRO A 51 4.03 14.02 0.21
CA PRO A 51 4.41 14.40 1.58
C PRO A 51 4.91 13.20 2.40
N ASP A 52 4.34 12.02 2.18
CA ASP A 52 4.79 10.81 2.88
C ASP A 52 6.12 10.28 2.31
N GLY A 53 6.39 10.50 1.02
CA GLY A 53 7.65 10.19 0.36
C GLY A 53 8.79 11.08 0.86
N GLU A 54 8.53 12.37 1.06
CA GLU A 54 9.50 13.30 1.66
C GLU A 54 9.83 12.91 3.10
N ALA A 55 8.80 12.60 3.92
CA ALA A 55 9.01 12.13 5.28
C ALA A 55 9.80 10.81 5.35
N LEU A 56 9.58 9.90 4.40
CA LEU A 56 10.34 8.66 4.25
C LEU A 56 11.82 8.93 3.90
N LEU A 57 12.09 9.85 2.98
CA LEU A 57 13.46 10.22 2.61
C LEU A 57 14.22 10.91 3.75
N LEU A 58 13.55 11.76 4.52
CA LEU A 58 14.16 12.54 5.59
C LEU A 58 14.36 11.73 6.89
N LEU A 59 13.49 10.76 7.17
CA LEU A 59 13.41 10.10 8.48
C LEU A 59 13.52 8.57 8.43
N GLY A 60 13.64 7.97 7.25
CA GLY A 60 13.84 6.53 7.09
C GLY A 60 15.33 6.19 7.01
N SER A 61 15.72 5.03 7.55
CA SER A 61 17.04 4.47 7.23
C SER A 61 17.15 4.09 5.75
N PRO A 62 18.38 3.97 5.22
CA PRO A 62 18.61 3.58 3.84
C PRO A 62 17.89 2.28 3.44
N GLU A 63 17.83 1.29 4.35
CA GLU A 63 17.13 0.04 4.09
C GLU A 63 15.60 0.23 3.98
N VAL A 64 15.01 1.03 4.86
CA VAL A 64 13.58 1.37 4.81
C VAL A 64 13.24 2.10 3.50
N VAL A 65 14.08 3.05 3.08
CA VAL A 65 13.91 3.78 1.82
C VAL A 65 14.00 2.83 0.62
N GLU A 66 14.95 1.90 0.62
CA GLU A 66 15.09 0.93 -0.47
C GLU A 66 13.90 -0.01 -0.58
N LYS A 67 13.43 -0.58 0.55
CA LYS A 67 12.23 -1.44 0.54
C LYS A 67 10.97 -0.68 0.14
N ALA A 68 10.87 0.60 0.53
CA ALA A 68 9.78 1.44 0.09
C ALA A 68 9.80 1.67 -1.44
N ARG A 69 10.98 1.95 -2.02
CA ARG A 69 11.13 2.11 -3.48
C ARG A 69 10.64 0.86 -4.22
N VAL A 70 11.05 -0.32 -3.78
CA VAL A 70 10.59 -1.60 -4.36
C VAL A 70 9.07 -1.70 -4.34
N TRP A 71 8.44 -1.37 -3.20
CA TRP A 71 6.98 -1.45 -3.09
C TRP A 71 6.26 -0.40 -3.94
N VAL A 72 6.76 0.85 -3.96
CA VAL A 72 6.22 1.93 -4.80
C VAL A 72 6.29 1.57 -6.28
N THR A 73 7.41 1.03 -6.76
CA THR A 73 7.56 0.60 -8.15
C THR A 73 6.47 -0.39 -8.56
N VAL A 74 6.17 -1.38 -7.72
CA VAL A 74 5.10 -2.34 -8.02
C VAL A 74 3.73 -1.65 -8.10
N VAL A 75 3.44 -0.70 -7.21
CA VAL A 75 2.18 0.07 -7.26
C VAL A 75 2.07 0.88 -8.56
N LEU A 76 3.16 1.50 -9.01
CA LEU A 76 3.18 2.24 -10.29
C LEU A 76 2.98 1.31 -11.49
N GLU A 77 3.56 0.11 -11.47
CA GLU A 77 3.33 -0.90 -12.51
C GLU A 77 1.86 -1.37 -12.52
N MET A 78 1.23 -1.52 -11.36
CA MET A 78 -0.20 -1.83 -11.24
C MET A 78 -1.07 -0.71 -11.81
N GLU A 79 -0.76 0.54 -11.49
CA GLU A 79 -1.47 1.70 -12.05
C GLU A 79 -1.34 1.76 -13.57
N GLN A 80 -0.14 1.51 -14.10
CA GLN A 80 0.11 1.45 -15.54
C GLN A 80 -0.70 0.33 -16.21
N PHE A 81 -0.68 -0.88 -15.64
CA PHE A 81 -1.45 -2.03 -16.13
C PHE A 81 -2.95 -1.70 -16.27
N LEU A 82 -3.52 -1.00 -15.29
CA LEU A 82 -4.92 -0.58 -15.29
C LEU A 82 -5.20 0.56 -16.26
N ARG A 83 -4.28 1.54 -16.36
CA ARG A 83 -4.36 2.67 -17.30
C ARG A 83 -4.37 2.19 -18.76
N ASP A 84 -3.60 1.16 -19.06
CA ASP A 84 -3.54 0.54 -20.39
C ASP A 84 -4.76 -0.33 -20.72
N GLY A 85 -5.67 -0.53 -19.75
CA GLY A 85 -6.85 -1.38 -19.93
C GLY A 85 -6.48 -2.85 -20.17
N THR A 86 -5.32 -3.29 -19.67
CA THR A 86 -4.77 -4.63 -19.94
C THR A 86 -5.70 -5.70 -19.39
N ARG A 87 -5.98 -6.75 -20.18
CA ARG A 87 -6.79 -7.91 -19.78
C ARG A 87 -5.92 -9.16 -19.72
N HIS A 88 -5.14 -9.28 -18.66
CA HIS A 88 -4.22 -10.38 -18.43
C HIS A 88 -4.21 -10.82 -16.94
N PRO A 89 -5.14 -11.70 -16.54
CA PRO A 89 -5.36 -12.05 -15.12
C PRO A 89 -4.12 -12.60 -14.42
N THR A 90 -3.31 -13.41 -15.09
CA THR A 90 -2.08 -13.99 -14.51
C THR A 90 -1.01 -12.93 -14.24
N THR A 91 -0.90 -11.90 -15.09
CA THR A 91 0.03 -10.78 -14.87
C THR A 91 -0.45 -9.93 -13.71
N TRP A 92 -1.75 -9.70 -13.62
CA TRP A 92 -2.36 -9.03 -12.47
C TRP A 92 -2.09 -9.78 -11.15
N GLN A 93 -2.24 -11.11 -11.13
CA GLN A 93 -1.93 -11.91 -9.94
C GLN A 93 -0.44 -11.84 -9.55
N ALA A 94 0.48 -11.85 -10.53
CA ALA A 94 1.90 -11.67 -10.27
C ALA A 94 2.22 -10.28 -9.68
N LEU A 95 1.55 -9.22 -10.16
CA LEU A 95 1.65 -7.89 -9.57
C LEU A 95 1.12 -7.84 -8.14
N LEU A 96 0.00 -8.50 -7.86
CA LEU A 96 -0.54 -8.61 -6.50
C LEU A 96 0.41 -9.33 -5.54
N GLU A 97 1.06 -10.40 -6.00
CA GLU A 97 2.06 -11.11 -5.20
C GLU A 97 3.29 -10.26 -4.93
N ARG A 98 3.83 -9.59 -5.95
CA ARG A 98 4.94 -8.64 -5.80
C ARG A 98 4.58 -7.49 -4.86
N HIS A 99 3.34 -7.00 -4.92
CA HIS A 99 2.84 -5.98 -4.01
C HIS A 99 2.82 -6.47 -2.56
N ARG A 100 2.34 -7.70 -2.31
CA ARG A 100 2.36 -8.32 -0.97
C ARG A 100 3.79 -8.46 -0.45
N ASN A 101 4.69 -8.99 -1.27
CA ASN A 101 6.10 -9.18 -0.89
C ASN A 101 6.82 -7.85 -0.63
N GLY A 102 6.59 -6.83 -1.47
CA GLY A 102 7.13 -5.49 -1.27
C GLY A 102 6.63 -4.84 0.02
N ARG A 103 5.33 -4.94 0.30
CA ARG A 103 4.72 -4.47 1.55
C ARG A 103 5.34 -5.15 2.77
N ASP A 104 5.46 -6.48 2.73
CA ASP A 104 5.95 -7.25 3.87
C ASP A 104 7.45 -6.95 4.12
N GLY A 105 8.25 -6.82 3.06
CA GLY A 105 9.64 -6.39 3.14
C GLY A 105 9.80 -4.97 3.70
N TYR A 106 8.95 -4.04 3.29
CA TYR A 106 8.93 -2.68 3.85
C TYR A 106 8.63 -2.68 5.35
N TYR A 107 7.60 -3.41 5.76
CA TYR A 107 7.21 -3.48 7.17
C TYR A 107 8.19 -4.27 8.05
N ALA A 108 8.99 -5.17 7.49
CA ALA A 108 10.11 -5.78 8.19
C ALA A 108 11.20 -4.73 8.46
N ALA A 109 11.68 -4.04 7.41
CA ALA A 109 12.69 -2.99 7.54
C ALA A 109 12.29 -1.88 8.52
N VAL A 110 11.02 -1.43 8.48
CA VAL A 110 10.53 -0.42 9.44
C VAL A 110 10.54 -0.93 10.88
N ARG A 111 10.27 -2.22 11.12
CA ARG A 111 10.32 -2.79 12.48
C ARG A 111 11.76 -2.87 12.98
N ASP A 112 12.67 -3.31 12.12
CA ASP A 112 14.09 -3.42 12.44
C ASP A 112 14.69 -2.04 12.72
N ASP A 113 14.36 -1.04 11.89
CA ASP A 113 14.75 0.37 12.06
C ASP A 113 14.28 0.97 13.39
N LEU A 114 13.07 0.61 13.83
CA LEU A 114 12.50 1.05 15.10
C LEU A 114 12.94 0.17 16.29
N ALA A 115 13.82 -0.81 16.07
CA ALA A 115 14.22 -1.82 17.07
C ALA A 115 13.01 -2.49 17.76
N LEU A 116 11.91 -2.68 17.02
CA LEU A 116 10.70 -3.30 17.55
C LEU A 116 10.88 -4.82 17.52
N PRO A 117 10.79 -5.52 18.66
CA PRO A 117 10.92 -6.97 18.68
C PRO A 117 9.82 -7.64 17.83
N PRO A 118 10.11 -8.80 17.21
CA PRO A 118 9.10 -9.58 16.51
C PRO A 118 7.94 -9.92 17.47
N GLY A 119 6.70 -9.71 17.03
CA GLY A 119 5.53 -10.08 17.83
C GLY A 119 5.14 -9.08 18.93
N LEU A 120 5.53 -7.80 18.84
CA LEU A 120 5.00 -6.75 19.70
C LEU A 120 3.47 -6.59 19.47
N ALA A 121 2.69 -7.38 20.18
CA ALA A 121 1.26 -7.18 20.34
C ALA A 121 1.08 -5.97 21.24
N VAL A 122 0.78 -4.81 20.65
CA VAL A 122 0.36 -3.63 21.41
C VAL A 122 -0.93 -4.01 22.15
N ARG A 123 -0.79 -4.34 23.44
CA ARG A 123 -1.94 -4.48 24.32
C ARG A 123 -2.40 -3.08 24.68
N TRP A 124 -3.43 -2.60 23.99
CA TRP A 124 -4.12 -1.38 24.36
C TRP A 124 -4.75 -1.60 25.73
N GLN A 125 -4.14 -1.05 26.79
CA GLN A 125 -4.79 -0.92 28.08
C GLN A 125 -5.82 0.20 27.95
N LEU A 126 -7.09 -0.17 27.87
CA LEU A 126 -8.17 0.81 27.94
C LEU A 126 -8.24 1.35 29.38
N PRO A 127 -8.38 2.66 29.59
CA PRO A 127 -8.62 3.20 30.92
C PRO A 127 -9.93 2.60 31.50
N PRO A 128 -9.99 2.36 32.81
CA PRO A 128 -11.19 1.82 33.45
C PRO A 128 -12.37 2.75 33.21
N VAL A 129 -13.47 2.20 32.72
CA VAL A 129 -14.74 2.92 32.60
C VAL A 129 -15.26 3.10 34.03
N HIS A 130 -15.25 4.33 34.54
CA HIS A 130 -15.91 4.65 35.80
C HIS A 130 -17.44 4.73 35.55
N PRO A 131 -18.26 3.87 36.17
CA PRO A 131 -19.70 4.05 36.15
C PRO A 131 -20.06 5.30 36.95
N SER A 132 -20.97 6.13 36.41
CA SER A 132 -21.58 7.28 37.09
C SER A 132 -22.70 6.86 38.02
#